data_AF-A0A1T4ZYC8-F1
#
_entry.id   AF-A0A1T4ZYC8-F1
#
_cell.length_a   1.000
_cell.length_b   1.000
_cell.length_c   1.000
_cell.angle_alpha   90.00
_cell.angle_beta   90.00
_cell.angle_gamma   90.00
#
_symmetry.space_group_name_H-M   'P 1'
#
loop_
_entity.id
_entity.type
_entity.pdbx_description
1 polymer ?
#
loop_
_entity_poly.entity_id
_entity_poly.type
_entity_poly.pdbx_seq_one_letter_code
_entity_poly.pdbx_strand_id
1 'polypeptide(L)'
;MRGLATRARALLPFQDIEIAPPWVNTDLIHKSDDPRAMPLDVYIKDTMAQLATGSTGIYVERVRDMLKVPRSEEYERIASRNQALVDNPIPRG
;
A
#
# COMPACT_ATOMS: atom_id res chain seq x y z
N MET A 1 20.57 30.85 44.07
CA MET A 1 20.91 30.54 42.67
C MET A 1 20.72 29.04 42.41
N ARG A 2 19.63 28.65 41.73
CA ARG A 2 19.51 27.34 41.05
C ARG A 2 18.67 27.58 39.80
N GLY A 3 19.31 27.57 38.64
CA GLY A 3 18.63 27.67 37.35
C GLY A 3 17.96 26.36 37.02
N LEU A 4 16.63 26.37 36.85
CA LEU A 4 15.94 25.29 36.17
C LEU A 4 16.25 25.39 34.67
N ALA A 5 17.18 24.57 34.19
CA ALA A 5 17.32 24.32 32.77
C ALA A 5 16.20 23.35 32.35
N THR A 6 15.08 23.90 31.89
CA THR A 6 14.04 23.15 31.18
C THR A 6 14.67 22.56 29.91
N ARG A 7 15.01 21.28 29.94
CA ARG A 7 15.39 20.55 28.72
C ARG A 7 14.13 20.44 27.85
N ALA A 8 14.04 21.29 26.82
CA ALA A 8 13.10 21.08 25.74
C ALA A 8 13.39 19.69 25.16
N ARG A 9 12.46 18.75 25.36
CA ARG A 9 12.49 17.46 24.69
C ARG A 9 12.32 17.77 23.21
N ALA A 10 13.38 17.61 22.42
CA ALA A 10 13.28 17.72 20.98
C ALA A 10 12.19 16.74 20.53
N LEU A 11 11.04 17.26 20.14
CA LEU A 11 10.02 16.49 19.45
C LEU A 11 10.66 16.14 18.11
N LEU A 12 10.98 14.86 17.91
CA LEU A 12 11.25 14.37 16.57
C LEU A 12 10.06 14.81 15.68
N PRO A 13 10.30 15.29 14.46
CA PRO A 13 9.20 15.70 13.59
C PRO A 13 8.24 14.52 13.41
N PHE A 14 6.94 14.78 13.59
CA PHE A 14 5.90 13.83 13.23
C PHE A 14 5.91 13.67 11.71
N GLN A 15 5.91 12.42 11.25
CA GLN A 15 5.85 12.08 9.83
C GLN A 15 4.62 11.22 9.57
N ASP A 16 3.76 11.68 8.68
CA ASP A 16 2.72 10.89 8.06
C ASP A 16 3.28 10.06 6.89
N ILE A 17 2.87 8.80 6.81
CA ILE A 17 3.26 7.89 5.73
C ILE A 17 1.99 7.20 5.24
N GLU A 18 1.72 7.34 3.94
CA GLU A 18 0.66 6.61 3.26
C GLU A 18 1.22 5.32 2.65
N ILE A 19 0.57 4.19 2.95
CA ILE A 19 0.89 2.89 2.35
C ILE A 19 -0.32 2.45 1.54
N ALA A 20 -0.14 2.28 0.23
CA ALA A 20 -1.19 1.83 -0.67
C ALA A 20 -0.88 0.39 -1.15
N PRO A 21 -1.45 -0.65 -0.50
CA PRO A 21 -1.26 -2.02 -0.91
C PRO A 21 -2.04 -2.35 -2.21
N PRO A 22 -1.56 -3.30 -3.02
CA PRO A 22 -2.37 -3.96 -4.03
C PRO A 22 -3.34 -4.95 -3.35
N TRP A 23 -4.00 -5.78 -4.15
CA TRP A 23 -4.58 -7.00 -3.61
C TRP A 23 -3.49 -7.97 -3.13
N VAL A 24 -3.35 -8.10 -1.81
CA VAL A 24 -2.41 -9.00 -1.14
C VAL A 24 -3.12 -10.30 -0.73
N ASN A 25 -2.46 -11.45 -0.92
CA ASN A 25 -2.95 -12.76 -0.53
C ASN A 25 -2.96 -12.89 0.99
N THR A 26 -4.10 -12.56 1.60
CA THR A 26 -4.33 -12.61 3.04
C THR A 26 -5.72 -13.16 3.31
N ASP A 27 -5.95 -13.65 4.52
CA ASP A 27 -7.28 -14.15 4.91
C ASP A 27 -8.26 -13.03 5.33
N LEU A 28 -7.87 -11.75 5.24
CA LEU A 28 -8.67 -10.61 5.72
C LEU A 28 -10.08 -10.50 5.12
N ILE A 29 -10.27 -10.98 3.90
CA ILE A 29 -11.55 -10.95 3.20
C ILE A 29 -12.14 -12.35 2.93
N HIS A 30 -11.64 -13.37 3.62
CA HIS A 30 -12.03 -14.78 3.41
C HIS A 30 -11.84 -15.25 1.96
N LYS A 31 -10.85 -14.68 1.26
CA LYS A 31 -10.47 -15.04 -0.12
C LYS A 31 -8.94 -15.06 -0.22
N SER A 32 -8.37 -16.24 -0.06
CA SER A 32 -6.95 -16.52 -0.17
C SER A 32 -6.65 -17.43 -1.36
N ASP A 33 -5.36 -17.54 -1.69
CA ASP A 33 -4.78 -18.45 -2.68
C ASP A 33 -5.16 -18.20 -4.15
N ASP A 34 -5.70 -17.01 -4.45
CA ASP A 34 -5.83 -16.58 -5.83
C ASP A 34 -4.44 -16.21 -6.41
N PRO A 35 -3.99 -16.83 -7.52
CA PRO A 35 -2.66 -16.58 -8.09
C PRO A 35 -2.49 -15.14 -8.62
N ARG A 36 -3.58 -14.38 -8.77
CA ARG A 36 -3.54 -12.97 -9.15
C ARG A 36 -3.14 -12.06 -7.98
N ALA A 37 -3.34 -12.50 -6.73
CA ALA A 37 -2.97 -11.74 -5.54
C ALA A 37 -1.44 -11.69 -5.35
N MET A 38 -0.93 -10.62 -4.76
CA MET A 38 0.48 -10.52 -4.39
C MET A 38 0.75 -11.37 -3.13
N PRO A 39 1.79 -12.21 -3.10
CA PRO A 39 2.15 -12.94 -1.88
C PRO A 39 2.46 -11.99 -0.71
N LEU A 40 2.03 -12.35 0.50
CA LEU A 40 2.16 -11.52 1.70
C LEU A 40 3.62 -11.22 2.07
N ASP A 41 4.49 -12.22 1.98
CA ASP A 41 5.92 -12.10 2.26
C ASP A 41 6.60 -11.11 1.30
N VAL A 42 6.25 -11.17 0.00
CA VAL A 42 6.73 -10.23 -1.01
C VAL A 42 6.23 -8.81 -0.71
N TYR A 43 4.94 -8.65 -0.35
CA TYR A 43 4.37 -7.34 0.00
C TYR A 43 5.07 -6.71 1.22
N ILE A 44 5.30 -7.50 2.28
CA ILE A 44 6.01 -7.02 3.47
C ILE A 44 7.45 -6.61 3.12
N LYS A 45 8.17 -7.45 2.37
CA LYS A 45 9.55 -7.15 1.97
C LYS A 45 9.65 -5.83 1.20
N ASP A 46 8.79 -5.62 0.20
CA ASP A 46 8.78 -4.39 -0.61
C ASP A 46 8.39 -3.16 0.21
N THR A 47 7.42 -3.32 1.11
CA THR A 47 6.98 -2.24 2.00
C THR A 47 8.13 -1.80 2.93
N MET A 48 8.82 -2.74 3.55
CA MET A 48 9.97 -2.45 4.43
C MET A 48 11.12 -1.79 3.67
N ALA A 49 11.41 -2.25 2.45
CA ALA A 49 12.43 -1.63 1.60
C ALA A 49 12.09 -0.16 1.27
N GLN A 50 10.82 0.15 1.00
CA GLN A 50 10.39 1.52 0.73
C GLN A 50 10.34 2.40 1.97
N LEU A 51 9.91 1.87 3.12
CA LEU A 51 9.93 2.62 4.38
C LEU A 51 11.36 3.07 4.74
N ALA A 52 12.36 2.25 4.44
CA ALA A 52 13.77 2.60 4.65
C ALA A 52 14.26 3.77 3.77
N THR A 53 13.52 4.16 2.73
CA THR A 53 13.88 5.32 1.88
C THR A 53 13.53 6.67 2.51
N GLY A 54 12.68 6.69 3.55
CA GLY A 54 12.14 7.93 4.11
C GLY A 54 11.06 8.61 3.25
N SER A 55 10.53 7.92 2.23
CA SER A 55 9.38 8.40 1.44
C SER A 55 8.11 8.47 2.29
N THR A 56 7.28 9.47 2.02
CA THR A 56 5.96 9.63 2.63
C THR A 56 4.88 8.83 1.91
N GLY A 57 5.10 8.47 0.64
CA GLY A 57 4.23 7.59 -0.14
C GLY A 57 4.91 6.25 -0.40
N ILE A 58 4.30 5.17 0.07
CA ILE A 58 4.79 3.80 -0.07
C ILE A 58 3.88 3.06 -1.04
N TYR A 59 4.36 2.91 -2.26
CA TYR A 59 3.64 2.27 -3.36
C TYR A 59 4.49 1.12 -3.88
N VAL A 60 4.09 -0.12 -3.57
CA VAL A 60 4.80 -1.30 -4.09
C VAL A 60 4.81 -1.29 -5.61
N GLU A 61 5.86 -1.88 -6.20
CA GLU A 61 6.15 -1.79 -7.63
C GLU A 61 4.93 -2.17 -8.49
N ARG A 62 4.20 -3.22 -8.08
CA ARG A 62 3.03 -3.73 -8.79
C ARG A 62 1.87 -2.73 -8.91
N VAL A 63 1.85 -1.67 -8.10
CA VAL A 63 0.81 -0.62 -8.10
C VAL A 63 1.26 0.62 -8.88
N ARG A 64 2.56 0.78 -9.17
CA ARG A 64 3.11 2.02 -9.74
C ARG A 64 2.52 2.37 -11.10
N ASP A 65 2.22 1.37 -11.94
CA ASP A 65 1.59 1.63 -13.24
C ASP A 65 0.14 2.11 -13.12
N MET A 66 -0.53 1.78 -12.00
CA MET A 66 -1.87 2.30 -11.72
C MET A 66 -1.84 3.79 -11.35
N LEU A 67 -0.74 4.28 -10.77
CA LEU A 67 -0.55 5.69 -10.42
C LEU A 67 -0.27 6.59 -11.63
N LYS A 68 0.13 6.01 -12.76
CA LYS A 68 0.48 6.75 -13.99
C LYS A 68 -0.73 6.98 -14.91
N VAL A 69 -1.89 6.41 -14.56
CA VAL A 69 -3.10 6.48 -15.38
C VAL A 69 -3.65 7.90 -15.34
N PRO A 70 -3.92 8.56 -16.48
CA PRO A 70 -4.56 9.86 -16.50
C PRO A 70 -5.90 9.81 -15.78
N ARG A 71 -6.22 10.88 -15.03
CA ARG A 71 -7.47 10.94 -14.25
C ARG A 71 -8.74 10.74 -15.09
N SER A 72 -8.73 11.17 -16.35
CA SER A 72 -9.82 10.95 -17.30
C SER A 72 -10.05 9.48 -17.66
N GLU A 73 -9.03 8.63 -17.52
CA GLU A 73 -9.04 7.21 -17.91
C GLU A 73 -9.22 6.26 -16.71
N GLU A 74 -9.14 6.78 -15.48
CA GLU A 74 -9.29 5.99 -14.24
C GLU A 74 -10.59 5.19 -14.23
N TYR A 75 -11.71 5.80 -14.63
CA TYR A 75 -13.03 5.15 -14.59
C TYR A 75 -13.10 3.94 -15.53
N GLU A 76 -12.67 4.10 -16.78
CA GLU A 76 -12.70 3.03 -17.77
C GLU A 76 -11.79 1.86 -17.35
N ARG A 77 -10.61 2.18 -16.79
CA ARG A 77 -9.71 1.16 -16.24
C ARG A 77 -10.33 0.39 -15.08
N ILE A 78 -10.98 1.09 -14.14
CA ILE A 78 -11.67 0.45 -13.00
C ILE A 78 -12.83 -0.42 -13.52
N ALA A 79 -13.61 0.07 -14.47
CA ALA A 79 -14.71 -0.67 -15.08
C ALA A 79 -14.21 -1.96 -15.76
N SER A 80 -13.14 -1.87 -16.57
CA SER A 80 -12.52 -3.03 -17.21
C SER A 80 -11.98 -4.03 -16.19
N ARG A 81 -11.33 -3.56 -15.13
CA ARG A 81 -10.85 -4.42 -14.03
C ARG A 81 -12.01 -5.14 -13.32
N ASN A 82 -13.10 -4.44 -13.06
CA ASN A 82 -14.29 -5.01 -12.44
C ASN A 82 -14.93 -6.06 -13.35
N GLN A 83 -15.03 -5.81 -14.66
CA GLN A 83 -15.54 -6.79 -15.61
C GLN A 83 -14.67 -8.04 -15.65
N ALA A 84 -13.33 -7.90 -15.63
CA ALA A 84 -12.43 -9.05 -15.57
C ALA A 84 -12.59 -9.90 -14.29
N LEU A 85 -13.05 -9.30 -13.18
CA LEU A 85 -13.40 -10.03 -11.96
C LEU A 85 -14.77 -10.70 -12.03
N VAL A 86 -15.71 -10.17 -12.83
CA VAL A 86 -16.99 -10.83 -13.12
C VAL A 86 -16.75 -12.05 -14.02
N ASP A 87 -15.97 -11.88 -15.09
CA ASP A 87 -15.70 -12.92 -16.09
C ASP A 87 -14.81 -14.03 -15.52
N ASN A 88 -13.89 -13.68 -14.60
CA ASN A 88 -13.03 -14.62 -13.89
C ASN A 88 -13.13 -14.38 -12.37
N PRO A 89 -14.17 -14.93 -11.71
CA PRO A 89 -14.42 -14.70 -10.30
C PRO A 89 -13.27 -15.19 -9.42
N ILE A 90 -13.07 -14.50 -8.29
CA ILE A 90 -12.12 -14.94 -7.26
C ILE A 90 -12.61 -16.27 -6.70
N PRO A 91 -11.77 -17.32 -6.63
CA PRO A 91 -12.11 -18.56 -5.98
C PRO A 91 -12.65 -18.30 -4.58
N ARG A 92 -13.77 -18.94 -4.25
CA ARG A 92 -14.29 -19.00 -2.89
C ARG A 92 -13.97 -20.40 -2.40
N GLY A 93 -13.15 -20.49 -1.35
CA GLY A 93 -12.96 -21.75 -0.61
C GLY A 93 -14.27 -22.27 -0.03
#